data_AF-A0A948DFX6-F1
#
_entry.id   AF-A0A948DFX6-F1
#
_cell.length_a   1.000
_cell.length_b   1.000
_cell.length_c   1.000
_cell.angle_alpha   90.00
_cell.angle_beta   90.00
_cell.angle_gamma   90.00
#
_symmetry.space_group_name_H-M   'P 1'
#
loop_
_entity.id
_entity.type
_entity.pdbx_description
1 polymer ?
#
loop_
_entity_poly.entity_id
_entity_poly.type
_entity_poly.pdbx_seq_one_letter_code
_entity_poly.pdbx_strand_id
1 'polypeptide(L)'
;MPDEATVNPISDDQQAVNPVVPNLQTTPQSEPIVDIEEKEKEIKRKKRKFIATVVIGGLCCLIFILIPVGIKIYKTYFLKTKPIVQEINEENKTPQIPTVIDVSKLVQLNSDLLKISLEYLQQANVAESYDEANQIKKLEIAFDKQDGQEKITEENLKEGYIFRVSAFTTSQRTLQEATQVKKGAFTTKCPDTAIFSGTEGITINSIDGFTFDIQNCGADYKLAYILKSGVIYEFAQIYKGDVGYRQVYKAATDNILLSVKFYPDKVDTGPLETFTSPDRDFSFKYPKTFKADCCDTPALVSGKAALITLGDPKTLVDRNNFDGFAVLMDRYSEGGTDAYLNKQRKTLIDDYIVVKGEAPTLRETSIKVGNKDALLLKGYTWNGNSLIYVPIISDYNSGKVLIISIKNISGDSFDLKMNEILKSFEFVEKSTN
;
A
#
# COMPACT_ATOMS: atom_id res chain seq x y z
N MET A 1 7.23 12.08 78.61
CA MET A 1 7.41 12.90 79.82
C MET A 1 7.43 14.36 79.39
N PRO A 2 6.47 15.17 79.83
CA PRO A 2 5.08 14.83 80.23
C PRO A 2 4.22 14.48 78.97
N ASP A 3 3.03 13.87 78.97
CA ASP A 3 1.74 14.06 79.69
C ASP A 3 0.91 15.19 79.04
N GLU A 4 -0.43 15.17 78.93
CA GLU A 4 -1.50 14.17 79.18
C GLU A 4 -2.59 14.35 78.04
N ALA A 5 -3.85 13.87 78.00
CA ALA A 5 -4.76 13.27 78.99
C ALA A 5 -5.88 12.37 78.40
N THR A 6 -6.58 11.65 79.29
CA THR A 6 -8.04 11.29 79.41
C THR A 6 -9.03 11.29 78.18
N VAL A 7 -10.20 10.62 78.18
CA VAL A 7 -10.96 9.81 79.18
C VAL A 7 -11.82 8.71 78.51
N ASN A 8 -12.21 7.68 79.27
CA ASN A 8 -13.28 6.69 78.92
C ASN A 8 -14.41 6.73 79.97
N PRO A 9 -15.69 6.53 79.57
CA PRO A 9 -16.71 5.88 80.41
C PRO A 9 -17.30 4.59 79.73
N ILE A 10 -17.43 3.44 80.43
CA ILE A 10 -18.59 3.01 81.26
C ILE A 10 -19.80 2.56 80.38
N SER A 11 -19.96 1.27 80.04
CA SER A 11 -20.58 0.12 80.78
C SER A 11 -22.06 -0.10 80.36
N ASP A 12 -22.84 -1.13 80.71
CA ASP A 12 -22.80 -2.21 81.74
C ASP A 12 -23.22 -3.59 81.14
N ASP A 13 -23.00 -4.68 81.91
CA ASP A 13 -23.86 -5.87 82.18
C ASP A 13 -24.65 -6.60 81.06
N GLN A 14 -25.03 -7.89 81.16
CA GLN A 14 -24.87 -9.02 82.11
C GLN A 14 -25.01 -10.31 81.24
N GLN A 15 -24.90 -11.58 81.67
CA GLN A 15 -24.93 -12.25 82.97
C GLN A 15 -24.15 -13.59 82.83
N ALA A 16 -23.76 -14.24 83.94
CA ALA A 16 -23.02 -15.51 83.93
C ALA A 16 -23.89 -16.73 84.26
N VAL A 17 -23.38 -17.95 84.02
CA VAL A 17 -23.56 -19.12 84.92
C VAL A 17 -22.42 -20.14 84.71
N ASN A 18 -22.03 -20.79 85.79
CA ASN A 18 -20.93 -21.78 85.95
C ASN A 18 -21.54 -23.01 86.69
N PRO A 19 -20.82 -24.07 87.12
CA PRO A 19 -19.44 -24.52 86.84
C PRO A 19 -19.37 -26.04 86.49
N VAL A 20 -18.16 -26.64 86.49
CA VAL A 20 -17.75 -27.82 87.32
C VAL A 20 -16.42 -28.43 86.81
N VAL A 21 -15.59 -28.87 87.76
CA VAL A 21 -14.22 -29.43 87.66
C VAL A 21 -14.17 -30.53 88.77
N PRO A 22 -13.60 -31.76 88.63
CA PRO A 22 -12.13 -31.93 88.55
C PRO A 22 -11.52 -33.25 87.98
N ASN A 23 -10.17 -33.27 87.89
CA ASN A 23 -9.24 -34.39 88.20
C ASN A 23 -9.28 -35.73 87.40
N LEU A 24 -8.23 -36.57 87.35
CA LEU A 24 -6.75 -36.42 87.39
C LEU A 24 -6.10 -37.77 86.96
N GLN A 25 -4.77 -37.82 86.87
CA GLN A 25 -3.90 -39.02 87.04
C GLN A 25 -3.78 -40.08 85.91
N THR A 26 -2.67 -39.95 85.17
CA THR A 26 -1.58 -40.96 85.00
C THR A 26 -1.88 -42.42 84.58
N THR A 27 -1.46 -42.76 83.35
CA THR A 27 -0.37 -43.72 82.97
C THR A 27 0.03 -44.92 83.84
N PRO A 28 0.68 -45.98 83.30
CA PRO A 28 0.90 -46.35 81.88
C PRO A 28 0.67 -47.84 81.52
N GLN A 29 0.64 -48.15 80.21
CA GLN A 29 1.38 -49.29 79.66
C GLN A 29 2.12 -48.87 78.38
N SER A 30 3.24 -49.53 78.10
CA SER A 30 4.26 -49.11 77.13
C SER A 30 4.50 -50.16 76.06
N GLU A 31 4.65 -49.77 74.80
CA GLU A 31 5.27 -50.57 73.74
C GLU A 31 5.87 -49.64 72.64
N PRO A 32 6.75 -50.10 71.72
CA PRO A 32 8.12 -49.57 71.75
C PRO A 32 8.47 -48.45 70.75
N ILE A 33 9.66 -47.90 70.93
CA ILE A 33 10.30 -46.88 70.08
C ILE A 33 10.58 -47.45 68.69
N VAL A 34 9.71 -47.18 67.73
CA VAL A 34 9.96 -47.42 66.30
C VAL A 34 10.49 -46.14 65.65
N ASP A 35 11.78 -46.17 65.34
CA ASP A 35 12.64 -45.22 64.60
C ASP A 35 11.95 -43.95 64.06
N ILE A 36 12.30 -42.81 64.68
CA ILE A 36 11.83 -41.47 64.29
C ILE A 36 12.53 -41.02 62.98
N GLU A 37 13.78 -41.40 62.76
CA GLU A 37 14.57 -40.99 61.60
C GLU A 37 14.13 -41.74 60.33
N GLU A 38 13.81 -43.04 60.44
CA GLU A 38 13.20 -43.81 59.35
C GLU A 38 11.81 -43.26 59.01
N LYS A 39 10.96 -42.97 60.01
CA LYS A 39 9.66 -42.32 59.79
C LYS A 39 9.80 -40.95 59.15
N GLU A 40 10.78 -40.13 59.53
CA GLU A 40 11.06 -38.86 58.86
C GLU A 40 11.48 -39.04 57.39
N LYS A 41 12.37 -40.00 57.10
CA LYS A 41 12.78 -40.34 55.73
C LYS A 41 11.59 -40.83 54.91
N GLU A 42 10.71 -41.63 55.50
CA GLU A 42 9.49 -42.12 54.86
C GLU A 42 8.48 -41.00 54.61
N ILE A 43 8.25 -40.10 55.56
CA ILE A 43 7.40 -38.90 55.41
C ILE A 43 7.94 -37.96 54.33
N LYS A 44 9.27 -37.71 54.29
CA LYS A 44 9.92 -36.92 53.23
C LYS A 44 9.77 -37.58 51.85
N ARG A 45 9.88 -38.91 51.77
CA ARG A 45 9.64 -39.70 50.53
C ARG A 45 8.17 -39.69 50.10
N LYS A 46 7.23 -39.81 51.05
CA LYS A 46 5.78 -39.71 50.84
C LYS A 46 5.37 -38.32 50.37
N LYS A 47 5.88 -37.24 50.98
CA LYS A 47 5.67 -35.85 50.51
C LYS A 47 6.18 -35.63 49.09
N ARG A 48 7.40 -36.08 48.75
CA ARG A 48 7.92 -35.97 47.36
C ARG A 48 7.06 -36.74 46.36
N LYS A 49 6.63 -37.96 46.68
CA LYS A 49 5.69 -38.72 45.83
C LYS A 49 4.35 -37.99 45.68
N PHE A 50 3.76 -37.49 46.76
CA PHE A 50 2.49 -36.78 46.73
C PHE A 50 2.56 -35.50 45.87
N ILE A 51 3.61 -34.68 46.04
CA ILE A 51 3.82 -33.48 45.21
C ILE A 51 3.98 -33.86 43.73
N ALA A 52 4.74 -34.91 43.42
CA ALA A 52 4.87 -35.40 42.04
C ALA A 52 3.51 -35.84 41.46
N THR A 53 2.70 -36.61 42.22
CA THR A 53 1.35 -37.01 41.80
C THR A 53 0.41 -35.82 41.61
N VAL A 54 0.47 -34.81 42.47
CA VAL A 54 -0.36 -33.58 42.34
C VAL A 54 0.07 -32.75 41.14
N VAL A 55 1.37 -32.60 40.88
CA VAL A 55 1.88 -31.86 39.70
C VAL A 55 1.53 -32.60 38.40
N ILE A 56 1.71 -33.92 38.36
CA ILE A 56 1.33 -34.75 37.19
C ILE A 56 -0.19 -34.72 36.99
N GLY A 57 -0.98 -34.85 38.05
CA GLY A 57 -2.45 -34.74 37.99
C GLY A 57 -2.91 -33.37 37.50
N GLY A 58 -2.29 -32.28 37.98
CA GLY A 58 -2.54 -30.93 37.51
C GLY A 58 -2.23 -30.74 36.03
N LEU A 59 -1.07 -31.24 35.57
CA LEU A 59 -0.69 -31.26 34.14
C LEU A 59 -1.70 -32.05 33.29
N CYS A 60 -2.11 -33.25 33.74
CA CYS A 60 -3.13 -34.04 33.06
C CYS A 60 -4.47 -33.30 32.97
N CYS A 61 -4.95 -32.69 34.05
CA CYS A 61 -6.18 -31.88 34.03
C CYS A 61 -6.08 -30.68 33.09
N LEU A 62 -4.94 -29.98 33.08
CA LEU A 62 -4.69 -28.84 32.20
C LEU A 62 -4.66 -29.28 30.72
N ILE A 63 -4.06 -30.43 30.42
CA ILE A 63 -4.12 -31.08 29.10
C ILE A 63 -5.55 -31.47 28.73
N PHE A 64 -6.34 -32.07 29.63
CA PHE A 64 -7.75 -32.40 29.40
C PHE A 64 -8.64 -31.18 29.16
N ILE A 65 -8.29 -30.00 29.67
CA ILE A 65 -8.99 -28.74 29.40
C ILE A 65 -8.54 -28.14 28.05
N LEU A 66 -7.23 -28.14 27.75
CA LEU A 66 -6.71 -27.53 26.52
C LEU A 66 -6.94 -28.37 25.26
N ILE A 67 -6.93 -29.71 25.33
CA ILE A 67 -7.19 -30.58 24.17
C ILE A 67 -8.53 -30.28 23.49
N PRO A 68 -9.70 -30.26 24.16
CA PRO A 68 -10.97 -29.98 23.49
C PRO A 68 -11.05 -28.56 22.95
N VAL A 69 -10.42 -27.57 23.60
CA VAL A 69 -10.33 -26.19 23.08
C VAL A 69 -9.46 -26.14 21.82
N GLY A 70 -8.28 -26.77 21.84
CA GLY A 70 -7.38 -26.88 20.70
C GLY A 70 -8.01 -27.64 19.52
N ILE A 71 -8.72 -28.73 19.78
CA ILE A 71 -9.49 -29.47 18.77
C ILE A 71 -10.60 -28.59 18.18
N LYS A 72 -11.29 -27.78 18.99
CA LYS A 72 -12.32 -26.85 18.50
C LYS A 72 -11.70 -25.79 17.57
N ILE A 73 -10.61 -25.14 17.98
CA ILE A 73 -9.88 -24.15 17.18
C ILE A 73 -9.34 -24.79 15.89
N TYR A 74 -8.72 -25.97 15.96
CA TYR A 74 -8.21 -26.69 14.79
C TYR A 74 -9.33 -27.08 13.82
N LYS A 75 -10.50 -27.51 14.33
CA LYS A 75 -11.69 -27.77 13.52
C LYS A 75 -12.27 -26.51 12.86
N THR A 76 -12.23 -25.36 13.53
CA THR A 76 -12.76 -24.10 12.97
C THR A 76 -11.83 -23.49 11.91
N TYR A 77 -10.51 -23.53 12.11
CA TYR A 77 -9.56 -22.75 11.30
C TYR A 77 -8.70 -23.55 10.31
N PHE A 78 -8.50 -24.86 10.53
CA PHE A 78 -7.56 -25.67 9.71
C PHE A 78 -8.24 -26.82 8.97
N LEU A 79 -9.24 -27.48 9.58
CA LEU A 79 -10.08 -28.43 8.86
C LEU A 79 -11.16 -27.68 8.08
N LYS A 80 -10.88 -27.39 6.80
CA LYS A 80 -11.92 -27.02 5.83
C LYS A 80 -12.97 -28.14 5.80
N THR A 81 -14.10 -27.92 6.45
CA THR A 81 -15.24 -28.82 6.38
C THR A 81 -15.71 -28.90 4.94
N LYS A 82 -15.55 -30.08 4.33
CA LYS A 82 -16.32 -30.41 3.12
C LYS A 82 -17.80 -30.20 3.49
N PRO A 83 -18.60 -29.50 2.66
CA PRO A 83 -19.98 -29.20 3.01
C PRO A 83 -20.71 -30.51 3.28
N ILE A 84 -21.29 -30.63 4.48
CA ILE A 84 -22.23 -31.69 4.79
C ILE A 84 -23.45 -31.38 3.95
N VAL A 85 -23.71 -32.21 2.93
CA VAL A 85 -24.97 -32.17 2.20
C VAL A 85 -26.06 -32.54 3.20
N GLN A 86 -26.83 -31.55 3.63
CA GLN A 86 -28.11 -31.82 4.27
C GLN A 86 -29.02 -32.41 3.20
N GLU A 87 -29.62 -33.56 3.47
CA GLU A 87 -30.75 -34.06 2.69
C GLU A 87 -31.97 -33.17 2.99
N ILE A 88 -32.01 -32.01 2.33
CA ILE A 88 -33.17 -31.13 2.33
C ILE A 88 -34.23 -31.81 1.46
N ASN A 89 -35.25 -32.38 2.10
CA ASN A 89 -36.48 -32.78 1.43
C ASN A 89 -37.28 -31.52 1.03
N GLU A 90 -36.86 -30.86 -0.04
CA GLU A 90 -37.62 -29.79 -0.71
C GLU A 90 -37.91 -30.16 -2.16
N GLU A 91 -39.10 -29.77 -2.62
CA GLU A 91 -39.58 -30.09 -3.95
C GLU A 91 -38.84 -29.31 -5.04
N ASN A 92 -38.00 -30.04 -5.78
CA ASN A 92 -37.92 -29.95 -7.24
C ASN A 92 -37.70 -28.54 -7.82
N LYS A 93 -36.64 -27.85 -7.40
CA LYS A 93 -36.00 -26.81 -8.20
C LYS A 93 -34.55 -27.19 -8.51
N THR A 94 -34.26 -27.32 -9.80
CA THR A 94 -32.94 -27.72 -10.31
C THR A 94 -31.84 -26.77 -9.82
N PRO A 95 -30.70 -27.27 -9.29
CA PRO A 95 -29.57 -26.41 -8.95
C PRO A 95 -29.07 -25.69 -10.20
N GLN A 96 -29.20 -24.36 -10.24
CA GLN A 96 -28.60 -23.56 -11.30
C GLN A 96 -27.09 -23.53 -11.09
N ILE A 97 -26.37 -24.28 -11.94
CA ILE A 97 -24.91 -24.22 -12.03
C ILE A 97 -24.54 -22.76 -12.35
N PRO A 98 -23.63 -22.12 -11.60
CA PRO A 98 -23.27 -20.73 -11.85
C PRO A 98 -22.71 -20.58 -13.26
N THR A 99 -23.32 -19.68 -14.04
CA THR A 99 -23.05 -19.53 -15.47
C THR A 99 -21.58 -19.20 -15.70
N VAL A 100 -20.87 -20.07 -16.43
CA VAL A 100 -19.51 -19.79 -16.89
C VAL A 100 -19.55 -18.54 -17.78
N ILE A 101 -18.62 -17.60 -17.56
CA ILE A 101 -18.55 -16.36 -18.32
C ILE A 101 -18.23 -16.70 -19.78
N ASP A 102 -19.21 -16.46 -20.65
CA ASP A 102 -19.12 -16.73 -22.08
C ASP A 102 -18.24 -15.66 -22.76
N VAL A 103 -16.97 -15.98 -22.95
CA VAL A 103 -15.93 -15.11 -23.51
C VAL A 103 -16.31 -14.61 -24.93
N SER A 104 -17.20 -15.31 -25.65
CA SER A 104 -17.66 -14.89 -26.99
C SER A 104 -18.52 -13.61 -26.99
N LYS A 105 -18.91 -13.10 -25.81
CA LYS A 105 -19.79 -11.94 -25.61
C LYS A 105 -19.07 -10.70 -25.05
N LEU A 106 -17.74 -10.70 -25.04
CA LEU A 106 -16.95 -9.52 -24.68
C LEU A 106 -16.89 -8.51 -25.84
N VAL A 107 -17.08 -7.23 -25.52
CA VAL A 107 -17.02 -6.10 -26.45
C VAL A 107 -16.02 -5.08 -25.90
N GLN A 108 -15.17 -4.55 -26.76
CA GLN A 108 -14.26 -3.46 -26.39
C GLN A 108 -15.01 -2.13 -26.36
N LEU A 109 -14.93 -1.42 -25.23
CA LEU A 109 -15.34 -0.03 -25.09
C LEU A 109 -14.10 0.88 -25.15
N ASN A 110 -14.23 2.02 -25.83
CA ASN A 110 -13.22 3.06 -25.90
C ASN A 110 -13.82 4.37 -25.37
N SER A 111 -13.35 4.83 -24.21
CA SER A 111 -13.82 6.05 -23.55
C SER A 111 -12.90 7.21 -23.89
N ASP A 112 -13.34 8.02 -24.85
CA ASP A 112 -12.64 9.25 -25.21
C ASP A 112 -12.75 10.34 -24.13
N LEU A 113 -13.75 10.24 -23.23
CA LEU A 113 -13.89 11.13 -22.09
C LEU A 113 -12.79 10.86 -21.04
N LEU A 114 -12.61 9.60 -20.66
CA LEU A 114 -11.65 9.15 -19.64
C LEU A 114 -10.26 8.79 -20.18
N LYS A 115 -10.08 8.70 -21.51
CA LYS A 115 -8.86 8.25 -22.18
C LYS A 115 -8.43 6.84 -21.75
N ILE A 116 -9.41 5.93 -21.70
CA ILE A 116 -9.22 4.49 -21.43
C ILE A 116 -9.93 3.63 -22.47
N SER A 117 -9.45 2.41 -22.67
CA SER A 117 -10.17 1.31 -23.31
C SER A 117 -10.29 0.14 -22.33
N LEU A 118 -11.38 -0.62 -22.43
CA LEU A 118 -11.64 -1.80 -21.61
C LEU A 118 -12.52 -2.80 -22.39
N GLU A 119 -12.71 -3.99 -21.83
CA GLU A 119 -13.57 -5.05 -22.37
C GLU A 119 -14.69 -5.36 -21.35
N TYR A 120 -15.92 -5.51 -21.83
CA TYR A 120 -17.11 -5.75 -20.99
C TYR A 120 -18.12 -6.68 -21.68
N LEU A 121 -19.05 -7.27 -20.91
CA LEU A 121 -20.09 -8.14 -21.47
C LEU A 121 -21.15 -7.31 -22.21
N GLN A 122 -21.43 -7.65 -23.47
CA GLN A 122 -22.36 -6.93 -24.36
C GLN A 122 -23.76 -6.68 -23.77
N GLN A 123 -24.20 -7.54 -22.85
CA GLN A 123 -25.50 -7.46 -22.17
C GLN A 123 -25.58 -6.40 -21.04
N ALA A 124 -24.51 -5.67 -20.76
CA ALA A 124 -24.49 -4.60 -19.76
C ALA A 124 -24.78 -3.23 -20.40
N ASN A 125 -25.60 -2.42 -19.71
CA ASN A 125 -25.86 -1.02 -20.03
C ASN A 125 -24.58 -0.19 -19.80
N VAL A 126 -24.28 0.73 -20.72
CA VAL A 126 -23.13 1.64 -20.62
C VAL A 126 -23.60 3.10 -20.62
N ALA A 127 -23.07 3.91 -19.71
CA ALA A 127 -23.36 5.34 -19.65
C ALA A 127 -22.09 6.16 -19.33
N GLU A 128 -21.84 7.21 -20.09
CA GLU A 128 -20.84 8.24 -19.75
C GLU A 128 -21.53 9.52 -19.25
N SER A 129 -20.85 10.26 -18.37
CA SER A 129 -21.32 11.56 -17.87
C SER A 129 -20.15 12.43 -17.42
N TYR A 130 -20.36 13.75 -17.44
CA TYR A 130 -19.37 14.75 -17.02
C TYR A 130 -20.08 15.82 -16.17
N ASP A 131 -19.55 16.05 -14.97
CA ASP A 131 -19.94 17.13 -14.08
C ASP A 131 -18.99 18.31 -14.32
N GLU A 132 -19.47 19.33 -15.02
CA GLU A 132 -18.70 20.53 -15.35
C GLU A 132 -18.32 21.36 -14.11
N ALA A 133 -19.16 21.35 -13.07
CA ALA A 133 -18.96 22.16 -11.88
C ALA A 133 -17.84 21.60 -10.98
N ASN A 134 -17.80 20.26 -10.83
CA ASN A 134 -16.78 19.57 -10.04
C ASN A 134 -15.63 19.00 -10.90
N GLN A 135 -15.68 19.16 -12.23
CA GLN A 135 -14.75 18.60 -13.21
C GLN A 135 -14.63 17.06 -13.17
N ILE A 136 -15.67 16.37 -12.67
CA ILE A 136 -15.68 14.91 -12.50
C ILE A 136 -16.19 14.24 -13.77
N LYS A 137 -15.38 13.38 -14.36
CA LYS A 137 -15.76 12.50 -15.48
C LYS A 137 -16.17 11.14 -14.95
N LYS A 138 -17.18 10.50 -15.52
CA LYS A 138 -17.63 9.17 -15.11
C LYS A 138 -18.06 8.29 -16.30
N LEU A 139 -17.69 7.02 -16.21
CA LEU A 139 -18.21 5.90 -16.99
C LEU A 139 -18.84 4.88 -16.03
N GLU A 140 -20.05 4.40 -16.34
CA GLU A 140 -20.74 3.33 -15.62
C GLU A 140 -21.10 2.19 -16.60
N ILE A 141 -20.78 0.96 -16.22
CA ILE A 141 -21.10 -0.28 -16.95
C ILE A 141 -21.89 -1.16 -15.98
N ALA A 142 -23.18 -1.32 -16.23
CA ALA A 142 -24.12 -1.88 -15.27
C ALA A 142 -24.92 -3.05 -15.87
N PHE A 143 -25.02 -4.13 -15.11
CA PHE A 143 -25.82 -5.30 -15.46
C PHE A 143 -26.72 -5.65 -14.28
N ASP A 144 -28.03 -5.74 -14.54
CA ASP A 144 -29.01 -6.32 -13.63
C ASP A 144 -29.58 -7.58 -14.30
N LYS A 145 -29.73 -8.66 -13.54
CA LYS A 145 -30.29 -9.93 -13.99
C LYS A 145 -31.83 -9.92 -14.01
N GLN A 146 -32.44 -8.97 -13.30
CA GLN A 146 -33.89 -8.84 -13.09
C GLN A 146 -34.47 -7.61 -13.81
N ASP A 147 -33.67 -6.88 -14.59
CA ASP A 147 -34.12 -5.73 -15.37
C ASP A 147 -33.40 -5.64 -16.72
N GLY A 148 -34.10 -5.10 -17.72
CA GLY A 148 -33.60 -4.89 -19.08
C GLY A 148 -33.84 -3.48 -19.60
N GLN A 149 -34.24 -2.55 -18.73
CA GLN A 149 -34.59 -1.17 -19.11
C GLN A 149 -33.47 -0.15 -18.83
N GLU A 150 -33.76 1.10 -19.18
CA GLU A 150 -32.80 2.19 -19.27
C GLU A 150 -32.29 2.66 -17.89
N LYS A 151 -30.97 2.74 -17.76
CA LYS A 151 -30.21 3.34 -16.65
C LYS A 151 -30.40 2.69 -15.26
N ILE A 152 -29.60 1.64 -15.05
CA ILE A 152 -29.34 1.05 -13.72
C ILE A 152 -28.52 2.03 -12.86
N THR A 153 -28.81 2.10 -11.55
CA THR A 153 -28.12 2.91 -10.53
C THR A 153 -27.84 2.08 -9.27
N GLU A 154 -27.05 2.61 -8.34
CA GLU A 154 -26.67 1.92 -7.08
C GLU A 154 -27.89 1.60 -6.20
N GLU A 155 -28.92 2.44 -6.30
CA GLU A 155 -30.19 2.35 -5.56
C GLU A 155 -31.18 1.39 -6.22
N ASN A 156 -31.28 1.38 -7.56
CA ASN A 156 -32.28 0.59 -8.28
C ASN A 156 -31.80 -0.83 -8.67
N LEU A 157 -30.48 -1.09 -8.64
CA LEU A 157 -29.90 -2.42 -8.84
C LEU A 157 -30.54 -3.43 -7.87
N LYS A 158 -31.08 -4.53 -8.40
CA LYS A 158 -31.71 -5.63 -7.66
C LYS A 158 -30.70 -6.75 -7.46
N GLU A 159 -30.19 -7.30 -8.56
CA GLU A 159 -29.28 -8.45 -8.57
C GLU A 159 -28.31 -8.37 -9.75
N GLY A 160 -27.02 -8.13 -9.50
CA GLY A 160 -26.05 -7.89 -10.58
C GLY A 160 -24.85 -7.05 -10.13
N TYR A 161 -24.31 -6.24 -11.05
CA TYR A 161 -23.16 -5.37 -10.79
C TYR A 161 -23.24 -3.99 -11.46
N ILE A 162 -22.46 -3.06 -10.91
CA ILE A 162 -22.05 -1.81 -11.55
C ILE A 162 -20.52 -1.73 -11.47
N PHE A 163 -19.86 -1.58 -12.61
CA PHE A 163 -18.46 -1.17 -12.71
C PHE A 163 -18.43 0.32 -13.06
N ARG A 164 -17.96 1.15 -12.13
CA ARG A 164 -17.92 2.62 -12.24
C ARG A 164 -16.46 3.07 -12.29
N VAL A 165 -16.09 3.80 -13.34
CA VAL A 165 -14.81 4.54 -13.40
C VAL A 165 -15.13 6.03 -13.24
N SER A 166 -14.51 6.70 -12.27
CA SER A 166 -14.60 8.15 -12.11
C SER A 166 -13.21 8.78 -12.16
N ALA A 167 -13.01 9.86 -12.91
CA ALA A 167 -11.74 10.57 -13.00
C ALA A 167 -11.89 12.03 -12.57
N PHE A 168 -10.99 12.49 -11.70
CA PHE A 168 -11.00 13.81 -11.09
C PHE A 168 -9.60 14.26 -10.65
N THR A 169 -9.43 15.55 -10.38
CA THR A 169 -8.16 16.15 -9.90
C THR A 169 -8.32 16.74 -8.51
N THR A 170 -7.30 16.64 -7.67
CA THR A 170 -7.24 17.28 -6.35
C THR A 170 -5.85 17.85 -6.09
N SER A 171 -5.78 19.10 -5.67
CA SER A 171 -4.53 19.77 -5.23
C SER A 171 -4.27 19.64 -3.72
N GLN A 172 -5.22 19.11 -2.95
CA GLN A 172 -5.21 19.14 -1.49
C GLN A 172 -4.90 17.79 -0.82
N ARG A 173 -4.78 16.70 -1.58
CA ARG A 173 -4.67 15.33 -1.05
C ARG A 173 -3.84 14.46 -1.98
N THR A 174 -2.98 13.64 -1.39
CA THR A 174 -2.35 12.49 -2.05
C THR A 174 -3.38 11.40 -2.38
N LEU A 175 -2.98 10.46 -3.25
CA LEU A 175 -3.78 9.28 -3.59
C LEU A 175 -4.18 8.45 -2.36
N GLN A 176 -3.26 8.29 -1.40
CA GLN A 176 -3.51 7.52 -0.17
C GLN A 176 -4.54 8.22 0.73
N GLU A 177 -4.44 9.55 0.89
CA GLU A 177 -5.40 10.34 1.66
C GLU A 177 -6.79 10.36 1.01
N ALA A 178 -6.86 10.50 -0.32
CA ALA A 178 -8.12 10.39 -1.06
C ALA A 178 -8.79 9.02 -0.82
N THR A 179 -8.00 7.94 -0.85
CA THR A 179 -8.47 6.58 -0.56
C THR A 179 -8.98 6.45 0.88
N GLN A 180 -8.26 6.96 1.89
CA GLN A 180 -8.72 6.92 3.28
C GLN A 180 -9.97 7.78 3.53
N VAL A 181 -10.07 8.95 2.90
CA VAL A 181 -11.25 9.82 3.00
C VAL A 181 -12.49 9.13 2.43
N LYS A 182 -12.38 8.44 1.28
CA LYS A 182 -13.50 7.63 0.75
C LYS A 182 -13.87 6.51 1.73
N LYS A 183 -12.90 5.77 2.24
CA LYS A 183 -13.13 4.67 3.19
C LYS A 183 -13.88 5.15 4.43
N GLY A 184 -13.44 6.25 5.03
CA GLY A 184 -14.12 6.89 6.18
C GLY A 184 -15.54 7.37 5.85
N ALA A 185 -15.78 7.87 4.63
CA ALA A 185 -17.13 8.25 4.19
C ALA A 185 -18.08 7.04 3.99
N PHE A 186 -17.55 5.84 3.73
CA PHE A 186 -18.34 4.62 3.83
C PHE A 186 -18.57 4.18 5.28
N THR A 187 -17.61 4.35 6.18
CA THR A 187 -17.79 4.06 7.62
C THR A 187 -18.93 4.87 8.25
N THR A 188 -19.31 6.02 7.68
CA THR A 188 -20.49 6.80 8.12
C THR A 188 -21.77 6.56 7.29
N LYS A 189 -21.69 5.93 6.10
CA LYS A 189 -22.84 5.58 5.24
C LYS A 189 -23.36 4.16 5.51
N CYS A 190 -22.48 3.23 5.87
CA CYS A 190 -22.79 1.81 6.04
C CYS A 190 -23.37 1.49 7.42
N PRO A 191 -24.15 0.41 7.57
CA PRO A 191 -24.57 -0.09 8.88
C PRO A 191 -23.40 -0.70 9.66
N ASP A 192 -23.53 -0.80 10.99
CA ASP A 192 -22.51 -1.37 11.89
C ASP A 192 -22.15 -2.85 11.59
N THR A 193 -22.98 -3.54 10.81
CA THR A 193 -22.75 -4.91 10.32
C THR A 193 -21.88 -4.99 9.07
N ALA A 194 -21.45 -3.85 8.51
CA ALA A 194 -20.58 -3.81 7.34
C ALA A 194 -19.12 -4.13 7.71
N ILE A 195 -18.47 -4.92 6.88
CA ILE A 195 -17.08 -5.38 7.08
C ILE A 195 -16.17 -4.62 6.12
N PHE A 196 -15.09 -4.03 6.64
CA PHE A 196 -14.11 -3.25 5.88
C PHE A 196 -12.76 -3.97 5.87
N SER A 197 -12.11 -4.08 4.72
CA SER A 197 -10.76 -4.66 4.61
C SER A 197 -9.66 -3.74 5.16
N GLY A 198 -8.40 -4.18 5.09
CA GLY A 198 -7.26 -3.26 5.07
C GLY A 198 -7.31 -2.30 3.87
N THR A 199 -6.41 -1.32 3.81
CA THR A 199 -6.11 -0.63 2.55
C THR A 199 -4.81 -1.23 2.03
N GLU A 200 -4.84 -1.79 0.83
CA GLU A 200 -3.75 -2.61 0.28
C GLU A 200 -3.25 -2.03 -1.04
N GLY A 201 -2.01 -2.35 -1.42
CA GLY A 201 -1.44 -1.94 -2.71
C GLY A 201 -2.06 -2.73 -3.87
N ILE A 202 -2.33 -2.05 -4.98
CA ILE A 202 -2.80 -2.67 -6.23
C ILE A 202 -2.08 -2.03 -7.43
N THR A 203 -1.90 -2.79 -8.50
CA THR A 203 -1.38 -2.29 -9.78
C THR A 203 -2.44 -2.50 -10.86
N ILE A 204 -2.84 -1.43 -11.56
CA ILE A 204 -3.81 -1.46 -12.67
C ILE A 204 -3.10 -0.91 -13.91
N ASN A 205 -3.07 -1.69 -15.00
CA ASN A 205 -2.37 -1.32 -16.24
C ASN A 205 -0.90 -0.87 -16.03
N SER A 206 -0.18 -1.56 -15.13
CA SER A 206 1.20 -1.22 -14.70
C SER A 206 1.36 0.11 -13.96
N ILE A 207 0.26 0.69 -13.44
CA ILE A 207 0.26 1.89 -12.59
C ILE A 207 -0.14 1.47 -11.17
N ASP A 208 0.66 1.85 -10.18
CA ASP A 208 0.45 1.50 -8.78
C ASP A 208 -0.59 2.42 -8.09
N GLY A 209 -1.23 1.88 -7.06
CA GLY A 209 -2.29 2.55 -6.32
C GLY A 209 -2.77 1.74 -5.12
N PHE A 210 -3.98 2.05 -4.64
CA PHE A 210 -4.55 1.49 -3.41
C PHE A 210 -5.94 0.89 -3.64
N THR A 211 -6.25 -0.23 -2.97
CA THR A 211 -7.56 -0.88 -3.00
C THR A 211 -8.11 -1.13 -1.59
N PHE A 212 -9.44 -1.16 -1.45
CA PHE A 212 -10.14 -1.67 -0.28
C PHE A 212 -11.53 -2.22 -0.63
N ASP A 213 -11.97 -3.22 0.14
CA ASP A 213 -13.24 -3.93 0.01
C ASP A 213 -14.17 -3.56 1.18
N ILE A 214 -15.48 -3.59 0.90
CA ILE A 214 -16.57 -3.38 1.86
C ILE A 214 -17.62 -4.46 1.61
N GLN A 215 -18.10 -5.12 2.67
CA GLN A 215 -19.18 -6.11 2.59
C GLN A 215 -20.39 -5.68 3.42
N ASN A 216 -21.59 -6.08 2.99
CA ASN A 216 -22.89 -5.87 3.65
C ASN A 216 -23.33 -4.40 3.80
N CYS A 217 -22.83 -3.48 2.97
CA CYS A 217 -23.24 -2.08 2.95
C CYS A 217 -24.40 -1.82 1.96
N GLY A 218 -25.46 -2.64 2.05
CA GLY A 218 -26.59 -2.69 1.10
C GLY A 218 -26.25 -3.32 -0.26
N ALA A 219 -25.02 -3.14 -0.71
CA ALA A 219 -24.29 -3.95 -1.68
C ALA A 219 -22.91 -4.33 -1.08
N ASP A 220 -22.16 -5.17 -1.78
CA ASP A 220 -20.73 -5.33 -1.55
C ASP A 220 -19.96 -4.47 -2.56
N TYR A 221 -18.81 -3.93 -2.14
CA TYR A 221 -18.00 -2.99 -2.89
C TYR A 221 -16.53 -3.41 -2.88
N LYS A 222 -15.82 -3.16 -3.98
CA LYS A 222 -14.36 -3.15 -4.05
C LYS A 222 -13.94 -1.89 -4.80
N LEU A 223 -13.19 -1.01 -4.13
CA LEU A 223 -12.76 0.29 -4.67
C LEU A 223 -11.24 0.33 -4.81
N ALA A 224 -10.76 0.63 -6.01
CA ALA A 224 -9.35 0.86 -6.31
C ALA A 224 -9.11 2.29 -6.81
N TYR A 225 -7.96 2.85 -6.45
CA TYR A 225 -7.53 4.21 -6.79
C TYR A 225 -6.13 4.19 -7.36
N ILE A 226 -5.93 4.79 -8.53
CA ILE A 226 -4.59 5.10 -9.07
C ILE A 226 -4.47 6.59 -9.36
N LEU A 227 -3.24 7.09 -9.38
CA LEU A 227 -2.89 8.41 -9.92
C LEU A 227 -2.24 8.18 -11.28
N LYS A 228 -2.68 8.90 -12.31
CA LYS A 228 -2.04 8.90 -13.62
C LYS A 228 -2.05 10.30 -14.24
N SER A 229 -0.89 10.81 -14.63
CA SER A 229 -0.77 12.09 -15.36
C SER A 229 -1.40 13.28 -14.60
N GLY A 230 -1.39 13.23 -13.25
CA GLY A 230 -2.03 14.21 -12.35
C GLY A 230 -3.53 14.01 -12.10
N VAL A 231 -4.16 13.00 -12.70
CA VAL A 231 -5.59 12.68 -12.54
C VAL A 231 -5.75 11.42 -11.67
N ILE A 232 -6.61 11.48 -10.65
CA ILE A 232 -7.00 10.30 -9.87
C ILE A 232 -8.12 9.57 -10.62
N TYR A 233 -7.96 8.26 -10.77
CA TYR A 233 -8.99 7.36 -11.29
C TYR A 233 -9.50 6.47 -10.15
N GLU A 234 -10.77 6.61 -9.81
CA GLU A 234 -11.54 5.72 -8.93
C GLU A 234 -12.20 4.63 -9.77
N PHE A 235 -11.89 3.37 -9.49
CA PHE A 235 -12.58 2.19 -10.00
C PHE A 235 -13.43 1.61 -8.86
N ALA A 236 -14.75 1.70 -8.96
CA ALA A 236 -15.67 1.10 -8.00
C ALA A 236 -16.40 -0.09 -8.64
N GLN A 237 -16.11 -1.29 -8.12
CA GLN A 237 -16.84 -2.53 -8.39
C GLN A 237 -17.94 -2.65 -7.33
N ILE A 238 -19.21 -2.60 -7.74
CA ILE A 238 -20.38 -2.70 -6.86
C ILE A 238 -21.15 -3.94 -7.27
N TYR A 239 -21.49 -4.83 -6.34
CA TYR A 239 -22.19 -6.07 -6.66
C TYR A 239 -23.21 -6.48 -5.59
N LYS A 240 -24.36 -6.99 -6.04
CA LYS A 240 -25.56 -7.21 -5.22
C LYS A 240 -26.29 -8.50 -5.62
N GLY A 241 -26.88 -9.18 -4.65
CA GLY A 241 -27.52 -10.50 -4.81
C GLY A 241 -27.13 -11.46 -3.69
N ASP A 242 -27.41 -12.75 -3.86
CA ASP A 242 -27.03 -13.79 -2.90
C ASP A 242 -25.54 -14.15 -2.97
N VAL A 243 -25.02 -14.74 -1.89
CA VAL A 243 -23.58 -15.01 -1.68
C VAL A 243 -22.91 -15.71 -2.88
N GLY A 244 -23.59 -16.69 -3.50
CA GLY A 244 -23.07 -17.38 -4.70
C GLY A 244 -22.99 -16.48 -5.93
N TYR A 245 -24.02 -15.67 -6.18
CA TYR A 245 -24.07 -14.75 -7.32
C TYR A 245 -23.11 -13.56 -7.15
N ARG A 246 -22.92 -13.04 -5.94
CA ARG A 246 -21.93 -11.97 -5.67
C ARG A 246 -20.52 -12.34 -6.11
N GLN A 247 -20.11 -13.61 -5.99
CA GLN A 247 -18.79 -14.05 -6.46
C GLN A 247 -18.69 -14.05 -8.00
N VAL A 248 -19.77 -14.38 -8.71
CA VAL A 248 -19.83 -14.28 -10.19
C VAL A 248 -19.75 -12.82 -10.64
N TYR A 249 -20.49 -11.94 -9.97
CA TYR A 249 -20.49 -10.49 -10.25
C TYR A 249 -19.15 -9.81 -9.89
N LYS A 250 -18.50 -10.24 -8.80
CA LYS A 250 -17.12 -9.83 -8.48
C LYS A 250 -16.13 -10.30 -9.56
N ALA A 251 -16.19 -11.56 -9.99
CA ALA A 251 -15.32 -12.08 -11.05
C ALA A 251 -15.54 -11.36 -12.40
N ALA A 252 -16.79 -11.05 -12.76
CA ALA A 252 -17.10 -10.28 -13.96
C ALA A 252 -16.49 -8.85 -13.90
N THR A 253 -16.60 -8.17 -12.76
CA THR A 253 -16.04 -6.83 -12.59
C THR A 253 -14.52 -6.81 -12.40
N ASP A 254 -13.92 -7.85 -11.81
CA ASP A 254 -12.46 -8.02 -11.77
C ASP A 254 -11.90 -8.22 -13.19
N ASN A 255 -12.59 -8.96 -14.07
CA ASN A 255 -12.20 -9.09 -15.49
C ASN A 255 -12.27 -7.75 -16.24
N ILE A 256 -13.32 -6.94 -16.01
CA ILE A 256 -13.40 -5.59 -16.59
C ILE A 256 -12.20 -4.75 -16.10
N LEU A 257 -11.87 -4.79 -14.80
CA LEU A 257 -10.72 -4.06 -14.24
C LEU A 257 -9.39 -4.47 -14.88
N LEU A 258 -9.16 -5.77 -15.08
CA LEU A 258 -7.95 -6.31 -15.69
C LEU A 258 -7.80 -5.93 -17.18
N SER A 259 -8.91 -5.70 -17.87
CA SER A 259 -8.91 -5.29 -19.28
C SER A 259 -8.56 -3.81 -19.51
N VAL A 260 -8.59 -2.97 -18.46
CA VAL A 260 -8.36 -1.52 -18.55
C VAL A 260 -6.97 -1.23 -19.11
N LYS A 261 -6.93 -0.44 -20.19
CA LYS A 261 -5.73 0.11 -20.83
C LYS A 261 -5.89 1.61 -21.00
N PHE A 262 -4.94 2.39 -20.53
CA PHE A 262 -4.93 3.83 -20.79
C PHE A 262 -4.53 4.12 -22.22
N TYR A 263 -5.10 5.18 -22.81
CA TYR A 263 -4.58 5.73 -24.05
C TYR A 263 -3.15 6.26 -23.80
N PRO A 264 -2.23 6.17 -24.77
CA PRO A 264 -0.92 6.80 -24.65
C PRO A 264 -1.08 8.33 -24.50
N ASP A 265 -0.39 8.92 -23.54
CA ASP A 265 -0.42 10.36 -23.31
C ASP A 265 0.14 11.10 -24.53
N LYS A 266 -0.73 11.82 -25.26
CA LYS A 266 -0.28 12.81 -26.24
C LYS A 266 0.24 14.02 -25.49
N VAL A 267 1.54 14.03 -25.22
CA VAL A 267 2.23 15.15 -24.57
C VAL A 267 2.24 16.35 -25.53
N ASP A 268 1.28 17.27 -25.36
CA ASP A 268 1.39 18.58 -25.98
C ASP A 268 2.52 19.36 -25.30
N THR A 269 3.69 19.32 -25.95
CA THR A 269 4.88 20.07 -25.55
C THR A 269 4.85 21.52 -26.05
N GLY A 270 3.81 21.91 -26.79
CA GLY A 270 3.67 23.22 -27.41
C GLY A 270 4.76 23.48 -28.49
N PRO A 271 5.01 24.75 -28.82
CA PRO A 271 6.12 25.11 -29.68
C PRO A 271 7.46 24.69 -29.05
N LEU A 272 8.27 23.92 -29.77
CA LEU A 272 9.60 23.50 -29.33
C LEU A 272 10.67 24.49 -29.75
N GLU A 273 11.65 24.72 -28.88
CA GLU A 273 12.95 25.32 -29.19
C GLU A 273 14.04 24.23 -29.20
N THR A 274 15.20 24.51 -29.80
CA THR A 274 16.32 23.56 -29.90
C THR A 274 17.55 24.14 -29.22
N PHE A 275 18.06 23.46 -28.19
CA PHE A 275 19.37 23.73 -27.62
C PHE A 275 20.44 23.03 -28.46
N THR A 276 21.54 23.72 -28.75
CA THR A 276 22.77 23.13 -29.29
C THR A 276 23.89 23.47 -28.33
N SER A 277 24.66 22.47 -27.91
CA SER A 277 25.78 22.68 -26.98
C SER A 277 26.89 23.55 -27.59
N PRO A 278 27.65 24.33 -26.79
CA PRO A 278 28.70 25.22 -27.31
C PRO A 278 29.77 24.50 -28.15
N ASP A 279 30.23 23.33 -27.68
CA ASP A 279 31.18 22.46 -28.38
C ASP A 279 30.56 21.72 -29.60
N ARG A 280 29.24 21.83 -29.80
CA ARG A 280 28.43 21.10 -30.80
C ARG A 280 28.48 19.57 -30.71
N ASP A 281 28.88 19.00 -29.57
CA ASP A 281 28.89 17.54 -29.37
C ASP A 281 27.46 16.95 -29.31
N PHE A 282 26.45 17.76 -28.96
CA PHE A 282 25.04 17.34 -28.90
C PHE A 282 24.05 18.50 -29.04
N SER A 283 22.80 18.17 -29.36
CA SER A 283 21.63 19.07 -29.35
C SER A 283 20.38 18.35 -28.82
N PHE A 284 19.37 19.09 -28.37
CA PHE A 284 18.07 18.54 -27.94
C PHE A 284 16.94 19.57 -28.10
N LYS A 285 15.68 19.11 -28.09
CA LYS A 285 14.48 19.96 -28.20
C LYS A 285 13.78 20.09 -26.84
N TYR A 286 13.22 21.26 -26.55
CA TYR A 286 12.52 21.54 -25.29
C TYR A 286 11.31 22.48 -25.48
N PRO A 287 10.28 22.42 -24.60
CA PRO A 287 9.12 23.31 -24.67
C PRO A 287 9.52 24.79 -24.54
N LYS A 288 9.08 25.65 -25.47
CA LYS A 288 9.29 27.11 -25.42
C LYS A 288 8.69 27.78 -24.18
N THR A 289 7.82 27.09 -23.43
CA THR A 289 7.33 27.53 -22.12
C THR A 289 8.41 27.49 -21.04
N PHE A 290 9.42 26.64 -21.16
CA PHE A 290 10.52 26.56 -20.19
C PHE A 290 11.45 27.77 -20.33
N LYS A 291 12.06 28.18 -19.22
CA LYS A 291 12.82 29.43 -19.09
C LYS A 291 14.10 29.21 -18.27
N ALA A 292 15.18 29.86 -18.67
CA ALA A 292 16.49 29.73 -18.04
C ALA A 292 16.70 30.73 -16.89
N ASP A 293 16.01 31.86 -16.94
CA ASP A 293 15.95 32.92 -15.93
C ASP A 293 14.99 32.62 -14.77
N CYS A 294 14.20 31.55 -14.88
CA CYS A 294 13.12 31.26 -13.93
C CYS A 294 13.56 30.47 -12.68
N CYS A 295 14.56 29.58 -12.80
CA CYS A 295 14.85 28.59 -11.77
C CYS A 295 16.35 28.34 -11.62
N ASP A 296 16.92 28.69 -10.46
CA ASP A 296 18.26 28.23 -10.06
C ASP A 296 18.22 26.73 -9.74
N THR A 297 18.26 25.86 -10.76
CA THR A 297 18.52 24.43 -10.52
C THR A 297 19.82 24.28 -9.74
N PRO A 298 19.82 23.67 -8.54
CA PRO A 298 21.04 23.55 -7.75
C PRO A 298 22.11 22.81 -8.55
N ALA A 299 23.24 23.48 -8.79
CA ALA A 299 24.37 22.91 -9.51
C ALA A 299 24.86 21.65 -8.78
N LEU A 300 25.26 20.63 -9.55
CA LEU A 300 25.73 19.38 -8.98
C LEU A 300 27.03 19.55 -8.21
N VAL A 301 27.16 18.74 -7.16
CA VAL A 301 28.30 18.56 -6.22
C VAL A 301 29.69 18.81 -6.83
N SER A 302 29.88 18.41 -8.08
CA SER A 302 31.06 18.66 -8.92
C SER A 302 31.57 20.12 -9.02
N GLY A 303 30.79 21.13 -8.59
CA GLY A 303 31.16 22.55 -8.68
C GLY A 303 31.23 23.09 -10.12
N LYS A 304 30.69 22.36 -11.11
CA LYS A 304 30.66 22.75 -12.52
C LYS A 304 29.47 23.67 -12.78
N ALA A 305 29.67 24.69 -13.59
CA ALA A 305 28.57 25.45 -14.18
C ALA A 305 27.74 24.55 -15.12
N ALA A 306 26.43 24.76 -15.17
CA ALA A 306 25.57 24.11 -16.14
C ALA A 306 25.81 24.70 -17.55
N LEU A 307 25.67 23.85 -18.58
CA LEU A 307 25.66 24.29 -19.98
C LEU A 307 24.33 24.99 -20.33
N ILE A 308 23.24 24.53 -19.71
CA ILE A 308 21.92 25.14 -19.74
C ILE A 308 21.10 24.65 -18.54
N THR A 309 20.24 25.53 -18.03
CA THR A 309 19.19 25.26 -17.05
C THR A 309 17.85 25.72 -17.63
N LEU A 310 16.78 24.95 -17.40
CA LEU A 310 15.43 25.22 -17.90
C LEU A 310 14.38 24.76 -16.87
N GLY A 311 13.51 25.66 -16.42
CA GLY A 311 12.34 25.34 -15.57
C GLY A 311 11.03 25.81 -16.19
N ASP A 312 9.89 25.20 -15.81
CA ASP A 312 8.54 25.61 -16.21
C ASP A 312 7.99 26.67 -15.23
N PRO A 313 7.86 27.96 -15.60
CA PRO A 313 7.52 29.03 -14.65
C PRO A 313 6.16 28.88 -13.96
N LYS A 314 5.26 28.06 -14.53
CA LYS A 314 3.94 27.78 -13.94
C LYS A 314 4.01 26.89 -12.70
N THR A 315 5.16 26.28 -12.45
CA THR A 315 5.41 25.31 -11.38
C THR A 315 6.30 25.84 -10.26
N LEU A 316 6.84 27.06 -10.43
CA LEU A 316 7.74 27.67 -9.45
C LEU A 316 6.97 28.06 -8.18
N VAL A 317 7.18 27.29 -7.12
CA VAL A 317 6.77 27.63 -5.75
C VAL A 317 7.89 28.36 -5.03
N ASP A 318 9.12 27.82 -5.11
CA ASP A 318 10.34 28.44 -4.59
C ASP A 318 11.60 27.90 -5.29
N ARG A 319 12.79 28.41 -4.94
CA ARG A 319 14.09 28.04 -5.55
C ARG A 319 14.46 26.55 -5.50
N ASN A 320 13.76 25.74 -4.71
CA ASN A 320 13.93 24.28 -4.66
C ASN A 320 12.64 23.52 -5.00
N ASN A 321 11.52 24.18 -5.31
CA ASN A 321 10.25 23.53 -5.62
C ASN A 321 9.68 24.07 -6.94
N PHE A 322 10.03 23.39 -8.03
CA PHE A 322 9.62 23.66 -9.41
C PHE A 322 9.87 22.40 -10.28
N ASP A 323 9.26 22.34 -11.46
CA ASP A 323 9.61 21.38 -12.52
C ASP A 323 10.69 21.97 -13.42
N GLY A 324 11.79 21.25 -13.64
CA GLY A 324 12.86 21.70 -14.51
C GLY A 324 14.05 20.75 -14.59
N PHE A 325 15.03 21.09 -15.41
CA PHE A 325 16.27 20.33 -15.53
C PHE A 325 17.48 21.23 -15.86
N ALA A 326 18.66 20.72 -15.54
CA ALA A 326 19.94 21.27 -15.95
C ALA A 326 20.73 20.22 -16.73
N VAL A 327 21.50 20.67 -17.72
CA VAL A 327 22.44 19.83 -18.48
C VAL A 327 23.85 20.31 -18.20
N LEU A 328 24.69 19.40 -17.75
CA LEU A 328 26.09 19.62 -17.39
C LEU A 328 26.97 18.65 -18.20
N MET A 329 28.26 18.97 -18.35
CA MET A 329 29.25 18.04 -18.88
C MET A 329 30.45 18.00 -17.94
N ASP A 330 30.92 16.80 -17.63
CA ASP A 330 32.14 16.58 -16.86
C ASP A 330 33.09 15.63 -17.60
N ARG A 331 34.33 15.52 -17.13
CA ARG A 331 35.37 14.67 -17.73
C ARG A 331 36.04 13.80 -16.67
N TYR A 332 36.34 12.56 -17.03
CA TYR A 332 37.18 11.66 -16.24
C TYR A 332 38.49 11.36 -16.98
N SER A 333 39.54 11.00 -16.23
CA SER A 333 40.90 10.77 -16.74
C SER A 333 41.51 9.44 -16.29
N GLU A 334 40.84 8.67 -15.45
CA GLU A 334 41.31 7.38 -14.93
C GLU A 334 40.13 6.45 -14.61
N GLY A 335 40.34 5.13 -14.71
CA GLY A 335 39.40 4.10 -14.24
C GLY A 335 38.13 3.87 -15.09
N GLY A 336 37.92 4.64 -16.16
CA GLY A 336 36.75 4.50 -17.04
C GLY A 336 35.42 4.95 -16.42
N THR A 337 34.34 4.77 -17.20
CA THR A 337 32.98 5.17 -16.82
C THR A 337 32.53 4.60 -15.48
N ASP A 338 32.78 3.32 -15.20
CA ASP A 338 32.30 2.67 -13.98
C ASP A 338 32.99 3.17 -12.72
N ALA A 339 34.30 3.46 -12.77
CA ALA A 339 35.00 4.08 -11.64
C ALA A 339 34.47 5.51 -11.38
N TYR A 340 34.20 6.28 -12.44
CA TYR A 340 33.60 7.59 -12.33
C TYR A 340 32.19 7.52 -11.70
N LEU A 341 31.30 6.66 -12.20
CA LEU A 341 29.95 6.49 -11.65
C LEU A 341 29.99 5.99 -10.20
N ASN A 342 30.89 5.05 -9.86
CA ASN A 342 31.06 4.59 -8.48
C ASN A 342 31.61 5.66 -7.53
N LYS A 343 32.41 6.61 -8.03
CA LYS A 343 32.80 7.80 -7.27
C LYS A 343 31.60 8.72 -7.04
N GLN A 344 30.85 9.06 -8.08
CA GLN A 344 29.67 9.92 -7.98
C GLN A 344 28.61 9.34 -7.03
N ARG A 345 28.27 8.05 -7.14
CA ARG A 345 27.37 7.33 -6.21
C ARG A 345 27.79 7.55 -4.75
N LYS A 346 29.07 7.33 -4.43
CA LYS A 346 29.60 7.46 -3.06
C LYS A 346 29.50 8.88 -2.54
N THR A 347 29.95 9.88 -3.31
CA THR A 347 29.88 11.29 -2.89
C THR A 347 28.43 11.76 -2.70
N LEU A 348 27.50 11.36 -3.58
CA LEU A 348 26.09 11.70 -3.44
C LEU A 348 25.44 11.11 -2.18
N ILE A 349 25.78 9.86 -1.85
CA ILE A 349 25.30 9.19 -0.62
C ILE A 349 25.90 9.84 0.63
N ASP A 350 27.19 10.21 0.60
CA ASP A 350 27.88 10.89 1.69
C ASP A 350 27.28 12.29 1.95
N ASP A 351 27.10 13.09 0.89
CA ASP A 351 26.38 14.38 0.95
C ASP A 351 24.95 14.22 1.48
N TYR A 352 24.25 13.15 1.09
CA TYR A 352 22.91 12.88 1.61
C TYR A 352 22.93 12.62 3.12
N ILE A 353 23.82 11.75 3.59
CA ILE A 353 23.97 11.42 5.01
C ILE A 353 24.40 12.65 5.82
N VAL A 354 25.32 13.46 5.31
CA VAL A 354 25.78 14.70 5.95
C VAL A 354 24.65 15.74 6.07
N VAL A 355 23.78 15.86 5.08
CA VAL A 355 22.68 16.85 5.08
C VAL A 355 21.41 16.36 5.79
N LYS A 356 21.13 15.05 5.80
CA LYS A 356 19.88 14.47 6.34
C LYS A 356 20.04 13.70 7.64
N GLY A 357 21.26 13.27 8.00
CA GLY A 357 21.52 12.43 9.17
C GLY A 357 21.13 10.95 9.01
N GLU A 358 20.66 10.54 7.83
CA GLU A 358 20.15 9.20 7.54
C GLU A 358 20.58 8.72 6.14
N ALA A 359 20.49 7.41 5.89
CA ALA A 359 20.81 6.84 4.59
C ALA A 359 19.66 7.02 3.57
N PRO A 360 19.95 7.39 2.30
CA PRO A 360 18.93 7.55 1.27
C PRO A 360 18.26 6.25 0.83
N THR A 361 17.01 6.33 0.38
CA THR A 361 16.36 5.26 -0.38
C THR A 361 16.75 5.39 -1.86
N LEU A 362 17.56 4.44 -2.34
CA LEU A 362 18.21 4.51 -3.66
C LEU A 362 17.47 3.68 -4.71
N ARG A 363 17.34 4.22 -5.94
CA ARG A 363 16.88 3.48 -7.12
C ARG A 363 17.73 3.83 -8.33
N GLU A 364 18.31 2.80 -8.95
CA GLU A 364 19.00 2.91 -10.25
C GLU A 364 18.14 2.30 -11.36
N THR A 365 18.22 2.83 -12.58
CA THR A 365 17.53 2.28 -13.76
C THR A 365 18.30 2.64 -15.03
N SER A 366 18.55 1.66 -15.90
CA SER A 366 19.09 1.92 -17.25
C SER A 366 18.01 2.51 -18.16
N ILE A 367 18.32 3.61 -18.84
CA ILE A 367 17.42 4.30 -19.77
C ILE A 367 18.19 4.69 -21.05
N LYS A 368 17.48 5.23 -22.05
CA LYS A 368 18.11 5.87 -23.21
C LYS A 368 17.93 7.38 -23.19
N VAL A 369 18.94 8.08 -23.69
CA VAL A 369 18.92 9.51 -24.01
C VAL A 369 19.38 9.63 -25.44
N GLY A 370 18.49 10.06 -26.34
CA GLY A 370 18.69 9.94 -27.78
C GLY A 370 18.96 8.48 -28.19
N ASN A 371 20.08 8.26 -28.88
CA ASN A 371 20.57 6.91 -29.20
C ASN A 371 21.47 6.28 -28.11
N LYS A 372 21.97 7.06 -27.15
CA LYS A 372 22.93 6.60 -26.12
C LYS A 372 22.23 5.92 -24.94
N ASP A 373 22.87 4.90 -24.40
CA ASP A 373 22.49 4.29 -23.12
C ASP A 373 22.98 5.13 -21.94
N ALA A 374 22.18 5.20 -20.89
CA ALA A 374 22.39 6.09 -19.76
C ALA A 374 21.89 5.48 -18.44
N LEU A 375 22.44 5.96 -17.33
CA LEU A 375 22.07 5.53 -15.99
C LEU A 375 21.27 6.62 -15.26
N LEU A 376 20.02 6.32 -14.93
CA LEU A 376 19.16 7.15 -14.09
C LEU A 376 19.31 6.75 -12.61
N LEU A 377 19.66 7.72 -11.77
CA LEU A 377 19.76 7.65 -10.32
C LEU A 377 18.62 8.47 -9.70
N LYS A 378 17.61 7.83 -9.09
CA LYS A 378 16.58 8.49 -8.27
C LYS A 378 16.88 8.29 -6.77
N GLY A 379 16.69 9.34 -5.96
CA GLY A 379 16.89 9.31 -4.49
C GLY A 379 18.32 9.58 -4.00
N TYR A 380 19.30 9.79 -4.90
CA TYR A 380 20.72 9.97 -4.52
C TYR A 380 21.05 11.37 -3.96
N THR A 381 20.26 12.40 -4.24
CA THR A 381 20.53 13.79 -3.84
C THR A 381 19.59 14.26 -2.72
N TRP A 382 20.13 14.90 -1.68
CA TRP A 382 19.37 15.41 -0.52
C TRP A 382 18.29 16.45 -0.86
N ASN A 383 18.41 17.12 -2.01
CA ASN A 383 17.45 18.10 -2.52
C ASN A 383 16.31 17.46 -3.33
N GLY A 384 16.30 16.14 -3.52
CA GLY A 384 15.24 15.40 -4.22
C GLY A 384 15.33 15.42 -5.75
N ASN A 385 16.46 15.83 -6.34
CA ASN A 385 16.67 15.70 -7.78
C ASN A 385 16.81 14.23 -8.21
N SER A 386 16.57 13.96 -9.50
CA SER A 386 16.94 12.72 -10.19
C SER A 386 18.07 13.01 -11.17
N LEU A 387 19.10 12.16 -11.24
CA LEU A 387 20.29 12.40 -12.06
C LEU A 387 20.40 11.36 -13.16
N ILE A 388 20.64 11.78 -14.39
CA ILE A 388 20.97 10.89 -15.52
C ILE A 388 22.41 11.11 -15.92
N TYR A 389 23.20 10.05 -15.98
CA TYR A 389 24.56 10.06 -16.51
C TYR A 389 24.60 9.40 -17.89
N VAL A 390 25.04 10.15 -18.91
CA VAL A 390 25.16 9.67 -20.31
C VAL A 390 26.65 9.71 -20.73
N PRO A 391 27.31 8.57 -20.92
CA PRO A 391 28.65 8.53 -21.50
C PRO A 391 28.59 8.97 -22.98
N ILE A 392 29.27 10.08 -23.32
CA ILE A 392 29.32 10.59 -24.71
C ILE A 392 30.53 10.00 -25.45
N ILE A 393 31.69 10.06 -24.79
CA ILE A 393 32.96 9.52 -25.26
C ILE A 393 33.54 8.72 -24.10
N SER A 394 33.91 7.46 -24.33
CA SER A 394 34.41 6.57 -23.28
C SER A 394 35.60 5.73 -23.74
N ASP A 395 36.78 6.33 -23.67
CA ASP A 395 38.03 5.57 -23.74
C ASP A 395 38.40 5.07 -22.33
N TYR A 396 39.29 4.07 -22.26
CA TYR A 396 39.76 3.49 -21.01
C TYR A 396 40.49 4.52 -20.12
N ASN A 397 41.16 5.49 -20.76
CA ASN A 397 42.02 6.49 -20.13
C ASN A 397 41.41 7.90 -20.06
N SER A 398 40.29 8.18 -20.76
CA SER A 398 39.58 9.46 -20.61
C SER A 398 38.17 9.40 -21.18
N GLY A 399 37.29 10.31 -20.76
CA GLY A 399 35.95 10.41 -21.34
C GLY A 399 35.19 11.68 -21.01
N LYS A 400 34.10 11.88 -21.74
CA LYS A 400 33.09 12.93 -21.52
C LYS A 400 31.79 12.28 -21.03
N VAL A 401 31.27 12.76 -19.91
CA VAL A 401 29.97 12.32 -19.38
C VAL A 401 29.03 13.53 -19.33
N LEU A 402 27.87 13.40 -19.97
CA LEU A 402 26.75 14.32 -19.77
C LEU A 402 26.09 13.99 -18.44
N ILE A 403 25.70 15.00 -17.68
CA ILE A 403 24.88 14.83 -16.49
C ILE A 403 23.62 15.69 -16.64
N ILE A 404 22.45 15.06 -16.58
CA ILE A 404 21.15 15.75 -16.61
C ILE A 404 20.58 15.69 -15.20
N SER A 405 20.47 16.83 -14.53
CA SER A 405 19.90 16.98 -13.19
C SER A 405 18.45 17.41 -13.33
N ILE A 406 17.51 16.57 -12.92
CA ILE A 406 16.06 16.75 -13.10
C ILE A 406 15.41 17.05 -11.76
N LYS A 407 14.63 18.13 -11.68
CA LYS A 407 13.71 18.42 -10.60
C LYS A 407 12.28 18.18 -11.11
N ASN A 408 11.53 17.34 -10.41
CA ASN A 408 10.14 17.02 -10.73
C ASN A 408 9.32 17.18 -9.45
N ILE A 409 8.29 18.04 -9.49
CA ILE A 409 7.25 18.17 -8.47
C ILE A 409 5.86 17.77 -8.98
N SER A 410 5.60 17.86 -10.30
CA SER A 410 4.29 17.55 -10.89
C SER A 410 4.11 16.06 -11.31
N GLY A 411 5.03 15.19 -10.89
CA GLY A 411 5.00 13.75 -11.10
C GLY A 411 5.02 13.34 -12.58
N ASP A 412 4.19 12.36 -12.94
CA ASP A 412 4.03 11.83 -14.29
C ASP A 412 3.91 12.91 -15.36
N SER A 413 3.20 14.01 -15.07
CA SER A 413 2.93 15.07 -16.04
C SER A 413 4.19 15.80 -16.51
N PHE A 414 5.25 15.82 -15.68
CA PHE A 414 6.57 16.32 -16.04
C PHE A 414 7.52 15.22 -16.50
N ASP A 415 7.49 14.01 -15.90
CA ASP A 415 8.27 12.86 -16.40
C ASP A 415 7.89 12.56 -17.89
N LEU A 416 6.63 12.76 -18.29
CA LEU A 416 6.16 12.72 -19.69
C LEU A 416 6.82 13.79 -20.59
N LYS A 417 6.82 15.07 -20.18
CA LYS A 417 7.54 16.14 -20.91
C LYS A 417 9.03 15.80 -21.03
N MET A 418 9.63 15.35 -19.93
CA MET A 418 11.05 15.03 -19.85
C MET A 418 11.41 13.83 -20.74
N ASN A 419 10.55 12.82 -20.85
CA ASN A 419 10.76 11.68 -21.76
C ASN A 419 10.84 12.12 -23.23
N GLU A 420 10.02 13.06 -23.69
CA GLU A 420 10.14 13.60 -25.06
C GLU A 420 11.41 14.43 -25.25
N ILE A 421 11.81 15.22 -24.23
CA ILE A 421 13.09 15.94 -24.23
C ILE A 421 14.26 14.95 -24.35
N LEU A 422 14.29 13.90 -23.52
CA LEU A 422 15.35 12.88 -23.52
C LEU A 422 15.42 12.09 -24.84
N LYS A 423 14.27 11.77 -25.46
CA LYS A 423 14.22 11.16 -26.81
C LYS A 423 14.79 12.08 -27.89
N SER A 424 14.63 13.40 -27.74
CA SER A 424 15.04 14.38 -28.74
C SER A 424 16.54 14.71 -28.75
N PHE A 425 17.36 14.06 -27.91
CA PHE A 425 18.81 14.25 -27.92
C PHE A 425 19.44 13.66 -29.18
N GLU A 426 20.16 14.50 -29.92
CA GLU A 426 20.95 14.15 -31.09
C GLU A 426 22.44 14.38 -30.74
N PHE A 427 23.24 13.30 -30.74
CA PHE A 427 24.68 13.34 -30.43
C PHE A 427 25.51 13.30 -31.71
N VAL A 428 26.53 14.17 -31.81
CA VAL A 428 27.41 14.23 -32.98
C VAL A 428 28.52 13.19 -32.84
N GLU A 429 28.37 12.09 -33.56
CA GLU A 429 29.40 11.05 -33.65
C GLU A 429 30.57 11.55 -34.49
N LYS A 430 31.68 11.89 -33.82
CA LYS A 430 32.93 12.21 -34.50
C LYS A 430 33.50 10.93 -35.10
N SER A 431 33.36 10.78 -36.41
CA SER A 431 34.07 9.78 -37.20
C SER A 431 35.57 9.86 -36.89
N THR A 432 36.10 8.79 -36.30
CA THR A 432 37.54 8.55 -36.19
C THR A 432 38.06 8.08 -37.55
N ASN A 433 38.75 8.97 -38.25
CA ASN A 433 39.66 8.65 -39.37
C ASN A 433 41.09 8.53 -38.83
#